data_AF-A0A1Y1X303-F1
#
_entry.id   AF-A0A1Y1X303-F1
#
_cell.length_a   1.000
_cell.length_b   1.000
_cell.length_c   1.000
_cell.angle_alpha   90.00
_cell.angle_beta   90.00
_cell.angle_gamma   90.00
#
_symmetry.space_group_name_H-M   'P 1'
#
loop_
_entity.id
_entity.type
_entity.pdbx_description
1 polymer ?
#
loop_
_entity_poly.entity_id
_entity_poly.type
_entity_poly.pdbx_seq_one_letter_code
_entity_poly.pdbx_strand_id
1 'polypeptide(L)'
;MYPPYTEFYPYEAVCQIPTQRRRVLEPVYYAPSISTSRRYVHPENYIEYVSHPRYYHTSSPSERYFTQSSRYPRAFEPDVGRSYIHPSHIDRAASFTPVINQIRLQPARESSQYKLLRPNNGALPLDYMRQSLPPPEASYGNPRRIHGQRLNNSVLDMHHLEYHPEYRVSARDSLNNHAARYSAQPWLQNALLQQEQHTLMMENQKKRLEEERRIRAIHLFILNRATKTIQRQWRLYCGRRRVKAAETIVNFIISQREIHQARKIKSSLRQLRDYGKEVEKIHDSQIPRVFEHPLKFDCSAGSAQQVPPIKENQIFLGCEEALLKMLVRIDGVESMDCMIIREVRKSLVQKVQSFLDKLDNYKVIQYEEYLQKQIKQVA
;
A
#
# COMPACT_ATOMS: atom_id res chain seq x y z
N MET A 1 -6.16 3.51 -57.76
CA MET A 1 -7.42 3.83 -57.06
C MET A 1 -7.28 3.33 -55.63
N TYR A 2 -7.06 4.24 -54.68
CA TYR A 2 -7.00 3.94 -53.25
C TYR A 2 -8.25 4.53 -52.56
N PRO A 3 -8.83 3.88 -51.55
CA PRO A 3 -9.94 4.48 -50.80
C PRO A 3 -9.42 5.48 -49.76
N PRO A 4 -10.22 6.49 -49.38
CA PRO A 4 -9.79 7.55 -48.48
C PRO A 4 -9.83 7.11 -47.01
N TYR A 5 -8.87 7.64 -46.25
CA TYR A 5 -8.80 7.54 -44.80
C TYR A 5 -9.97 8.29 -44.16
N THR A 6 -10.81 7.58 -43.41
CA THR A 6 -11.74 8.15 -42.43
C THR A 6 -11.05 8.26 -41.08
N GLU A 7 -10.86 9.49 -40.62
CA GLU A 7 -10.43 9.85 -39.27
C GLU A 7 -11.55 9.52 -38.26
N PHE A 8 -11.25 8.63 -37.30
CA PHE A 8 -12.12 8.38 -36.14
C PHE A 8 -11.57 9.14 -34.93
N TYR A 9 -12.36 10.09 -34.42
CA TYR A 9 -12.18 10.74 -33.12
C TYR A 9 -12.53 9.77 -31.98
N PRO A 10 -11.74 9.67 -30.89
CA PRO A 10 -12.06 8.82 -29.75
C PRO A 10 -12.57 9.67 -28.58
N TYR A 11 -13.83 10.05 -28.59
CA TYR A 11 -14.55 10.46 -27.37
C TYR A 11 -15.98 9.98 -27.49
N GLU A 12 -16.25 8.80 -26.94
CA GLU A 12 -17.54 8.31 -26.41
C GLU A 12 -17.55 6.78 -26.35
N ALA A 13 -16.87 6.22 -25.35
CA ALA A 13 -17.10 4.85 -24.89
C ALA A 13 -17.55 4.90 -23.43
N VAL A 14 -18.84 5.19 -23.25
CA VAL A 14 -19.52 5.05 -21.96
C VAL A 14 -19.75 3.56 -21.72
N CYS A 15 -18.85 2.93 -20.97
CA CYS A 15 -19.04 1.57 -20.49
C CYS A 15 -20.21 1.51 -19.50
N GLN A 16 -21.34 0.95 -19.95
CA GLN A 16 -22.40 0.48 -19.06
C GLN A 16 -21.89 -0.73 -18.27
N ILE A 17 -21.69 -0.56 -16.96
CA ILE A 17 -21.39 -1.67 -16.05
C ILE A 17 -22.73 -2.22 -15.53
N PRO A 18 -23.02 -3.54 -15.66
CA PRO A 18 -24.22 -4.12 -15.10
C PRO A 18 -24.11 -4.18 -13.57
N THR A 19 -25.03 -3.51 -12.87
CA THR A 19 -25.16 -3.55 -11.42
C THR A 19 -25.80 -4.87 -10.98
N GLN A 20 -24.99 -5.87 -10.65
CA GLN A 20 -25.47 -7.05 -9.94
C GLN A 20 -25.83 -6.66 -8.49
N ARG A 21 -27.13 -6.74 -8.15
CA ARG A 21 -27.65 -6.62 -6.78
C ARG A 21 -27.05 -7.72 -5.90
N ARG A 22 -26.10 -7.36 -5.03
CA ARG A 22 -25.69 -8.22 -3.91
C ARG A 22 -26.80 -8.21 -2.86
N ARG A 23 -27.33 -9.41 -2.53
CA ARG A 23 -28.15 -9.61 -1.32
C ARG A 23 -27.31 -9.29 -0.09
N VAL A 24 -27.82 -8.37 0.73
CA VAL A 24 -27.25 -8.01 2.03
C VAL A 24 -27.58 -9.16 2.99
N LEU A 25 -26.57 -9.87 3.47
CA LEU A 25 -26.72 -10.77 4.61
C LEU A 25 -26.64 -9.91 5.88
N GLU A 26 -27.65 -10.01 6.74
CA GLU A 26 -27.69 -9.31 8.02
C GLU A 26 -26.56 -9.79 8.95
N PRO A 27 -25.84 -8.87 9.61
CA PRO A 27 -24.79 -9.25 10.55
C PRO A 27 -25.41 -9.78 11.85
N VAL A 28 -25.05 -11.01 12.22
CA VAL A 28 -25.25 -11.56 13.56
C VAL A 28 -24.25 -10.88 14.52
N TYR A 29 -24.75 -10.16 15.51
CA TYR A 29 -23.93 -9.48 16.52
C TYR A 29 -23.67 -10.39 17.73
N TYR A 30 -22.40 -10.57 18.07
CA TYR A 30 -21.98 -11.06 19.39
C TYR A 30 -21.51 -9.86 20.23
N ALA A 31 -22.08 -9.68 21.42
CA ALA A 31 -21.71 -8.63 22.34
C ALA A 31 -20.61 -9.11 23.30
N PRO A 32 -19.43 -8.46 23.38
CA PRO A 32 -18.50 -8.66 24.48
C PRO A 32 -18.72 -7.57 25.54
N SER A 33 -19.15 -7.99 26.74
CA SER A 33 -19.22 -7.15 27.93
C SER A 33 -17.82 -6.99 28.55
N ILE A 34 -17.11 -5.90 28.21
CA ILE A 34 -15.96 -5.44 28.99
C ILE A 34 -16.08 -3.93 29.16
N SER A 35 -16.50 -3.51 30.35
CA SER A 35 -16.57 -2.11 30.77
C SER A 35 -15.16 -1.55 30.99
N THR A 36 -14.62 -0.85 29.99
CA THR A 36 -13.52 0.09 30.23
C THR A 36 -14.12 1.47 30.43
N SER A 37 -14.06 1.98 31.66
CA SER A 37 -14.50 3.34 31.99
C SER A 37 -13.63 4.34 31.22
N ARG A 38 -14.19 4.92 30.15
CA ARG A 38 -13.53 5.98 29.37
C ARG A 38 -13.99 7.32 29.92
N ARG A 39 -13.05 8.13 30.41
CA ARG A 39 -13.31 9.53 30.75
C ARG A 39 -13.03 10.41 29.53
N TYR A 40 -14.04 11.14 29.09
CA TYR A 40 -13.91 12.18 28.07
C TYR A 40 -13.59 13.50 28.77
N VAL A 41 -12.49 14.15 28.40
CA VAL A 41 -12.15 15.48 28.92
C VAL A 41 -12.57 16.50 27.88
N HIS A 42 -13.48 17.39 28.27
CA HIS A 42 -13.95 18.47 27.41
C HIS A 42 -12.79 19.44 27.10
N PRO A 43 -12.65 19.94 25.85
CA PRO A 43 -11.51 20.77 25.45
C PRO A 43 -11.33 22.04 26.29
N GLU A 44 -12.40 22.56 26.89
CA GLU A 44 -12.36 23.75 27.74
C GLU A 44 -11.69 23.50 29.09
N ASN A 45 -11.75 22.27 29.60
CA ASN A 45 -11.10 21.92 30.88
C ASN A 45 -9.62 21.56 30.69
N TYR A 46 -9.13 21.46 29.46
CA TYR A 46 -7.76 21.05 29.14
C TYR A 46 -6.72 22.02 29.72
N ILE A 47 -7.07 23.30 29.89
CA ILE A 47 -6.15 24.31 30.43
C ILE A 47 -5.93 24.11 31.94
N GLU A 48 -6.96 23.72 32.70
CA GLU A 48 -6.84 23.44 34.14
C GLU A 48 -6.03 22.16 34.43
N TYR A 49 -6.16 21.13 33.57
CA TYR A 49 -5.46 19.86 33.76
C TYR A 49 -3.97 19.90 33.39
N VAL A 50 -3.55 20.83 32.51
CA VAL A 50 -2.14 20.97 32.10
C VAL A 50 -1.29 21.63 33.18
N SER A 51 -1.89 22.41 34.08
CA SER A 51 -1.16 23.08 35.18
C SER A 51 -0.89 22.22 36.41
N HIS A 52 -1.44 21.00 36.52
CA HIS A 52 -1.26 20.18 37.72
C HIS A 52 -0.13 19.14 37.57
N PRO A 53 0.95 19.22 38.37
CA PRO A 53 2.12 18.33 38.23
C PRO A 53 1.86 16.84 38.50
N ARG A 54 0.67 16.47 38.99
CA ARG A 54 0.27 15.06 39.22
C ARG A 54 -0.21 14.33 37.95
N TYR A 55 -0.44 15.03 36.83
CA TYR A 55 -0.92 14.39 35.58
C TYR A 55 0.20 13.92 34.63
N TYR A 56 1.47 14.10 34.98
CA TYR A 56 2.61 13.65 34.16
C TYR A 56 3.18 12.29 34.56
N HIS A 57 2.66 11.65 35.60
CA HIS A 57 3.01 10.28 35.95
C HIS A 57 1.80 9.37 35.73
N THR A 58 1.76 8.72 34.56
CA THR A 58 0.88 7.56 34.36
C THR A 58 1.43 6.40 35.18
N SER A 59 0.70 5.98 36.22
CA SER A 59 1.04 4.79 37.01
C SER A 59 0.84 3.48 36.24
N SER A 60 0.22 3.53 35.05
CA SER A 60 -0.05 2.36 34.21
C SER A 60 0.16 2.68 32.72
N PRO A 61 0.86 1.80 31.96
CA PRO A 61 1.11 1.97 30.52
C PRO A 61 -0.13 1.76 29.63
N SER A 62 -1.32 1.49 30.19
CA SER A 62 -2.54 1.20 29.43
C SER A 62 -3.52 2.37 29.24
N GLU A 63 -3.33 3.51 29.93
CA GLU A 63 -4.24 4.65 29.79
C GLU A 63 -3.93 5.50 28.55
N ARG A 64 -4.93 5.71 27.69
CA ARG A 64 -4.85 6.58 26.52
C ARG A 64 -5.98 7.60 26.55
N TYR A 65 -5.63 8.89 26.55
CA TYR A 65 -6.57 9.99 26.46
C TYR A 65 -6.78 10.41 25.00
N PHE A 66 -8.02 10.68 24.60
CA PHE A 66 -8.38 11.17 23.27
C PHE A 66 -9.06 12.53 23.38
N THR A 67 -8.63 13.49 22.56
CA THR A 67 -9.31 14.78 22.40
C THR A 67 -10.24 14.73 21.20
N GLN A 68 -11.52 15.02 21.40
CA GLN A 68 -12.45 15.24 20.28
C GLN A 68 -12.19 16.61 19.67
N SER A 69 -12.02 16.66 18.34
CA SER A 69 -11.90 17.93 17.61
C SER A 69 -13.31 18.49 17.38
N SER A 70 -13.68 19.55 18.11
CA SER A 70 -14.89 20.31 17.81
C SER A 70 -14.63 21.21 16.59
N ARG A 71 -15.14 20.78 15.44
CA ARG A 71 -15.34 21.68 14.29
C ARG A 71 -16.66 21.33 13.64
N TYR A 72 -17.73 22.01 14.06
CA TYR A 72 -18.79 22.55 13.21
C TYR A 72 -19.71 23.42 14.09
N PRO A 73 -19.87 24.72 13.79
CA PRO A 73 -21.08 25.46 14.12
C PRO A 73 -21.94 25.50 12.85
N ARG A 74 -22.98 24.67 12.77
CA ARG A 74 -24.13 24.95 11.92
C ARG A 74 -25.39 24.65 12.70
N ALA A 75 -26.21 25.69 12.84
CA ALA A 75 -27.57 25.61 13.30
C ALA A 75 -28.35 24.62 12.42
N PHE A 76 -28.81 23.56 13.05
CA PHE A 76 -29.96 22.76 12.64
C PHE A 76 -30.66 22.38 13.94
N GLU A 77 -31.91 22.81 14.09
CA GLU A 77 -32.77 22.35 15.17
C GLU A 77 -32.85 20.82 15.14
N PRO A 78 -32.69 20.12 16.28
CA PRO A 78 -32.93 18.69 16.33
C PRO A 78 -34.41 18.45 16.63
N ASP A 79 -35.09 17.86 15.66
CA ASP A 79 -36.26 17.03 15.93
C ASP A 79 -35.83 15.88 16.84
N VAL A 80 -36.52 15.76 17.96
CA VAL A 80 -36.24 14.81 19.02
C VAL A 80 -36.56 13.40 18.54
N GLY A 81 -35.56 12.53 18.50
CA GLY A 81 -35.78 11.08 18.53
C GLY A 81 -35.20 10.31 17.35
N ARG A 82 -33.88 10.18 17.30
CA ARG A 82 -33.18 8.99 16.79
C ARG A 82 -31.70 9.04 17.18
N SER A 83 -31.29 8.10 18.01
CA SER A 83 -29.91 7.92 18.44
C SER A 83 -29.01 7.61 17.23
N TYR A 84 -28.13 8.54 16.88
CA TYR A 84 -27.14 8.35 15.83
C TYR A 84 -26.02 7.44 16.34
N ILE A 85 -26.01 6.17 15.92
CA ILE A 85 -24.92 5.22 16.21
C ILE A 85 -23.82 5.45 15.17
N HIS A 86 -22.72 6.05 15.60
CA HIS A 86 -21.53 6.24 14.76
C HIS A 86 -20.93 4.86 14.42
N PRO A 87 -20.57 4.56 13.15
CA PRO A 87 -19.89 3.32 12.84
C PRO A 87 -18.49 3.34 13.47
N SER A 88 -18.30 2.52 14.50
CA SER A 88 -17.01 2.26 15.10
C SER A 88 -16.18 1.37 14.18
N HIS A 89 -14.96 1.81 13.92
CA HIS A 89 -13.91 1.03 13.30
C HIS A 89 -13.73 -0.32 14.00
N ILE A 90 -13.58 -1.36 13.17
CA ILE A 90 -13.10 -2.69 13.53
C ILE A 90 -11.64 -2.56 13.98
N ASP A 91 -11.40 -2.71 15.28
CA ASP A 91 -10.04 -2.96 15.78
C ASP A 91 -9.76 -4.46 15.77
N ARG A 92 -8.53 -4.75 15.34
CA ARG A 92 -7.90 -6.07 15.29
C ARG A 92 -8.03 -6.80 16.64
N ALA A 93 -8.61 -7.99 16.62
CA ALA A 93 -8.27 -9.05 17.54
C ALA A 93 -8.19 -10.37 16.77
N ALA A 94 -6.99 -10.94 16.72
CA ALA A 94 -6.69 -12.38 16.74
C ALA A 94 -5.25 -12.60 16.28
N SER A 95 -4.30 -12.47 17.20
CA SER A 95 -3.08 -13.27 17.12
C SER A 95 -3.51 -14.74 17.23
N PHE A 96 -3.59 -15.42 16.09
CA PHE A 96 -3.62 -16.87 16.05
C PHE A 96 -2.27 -17.39 16.52
N THR A 97 -2.20 -17.87 17.75
CA THR A 97 -1.23 -18.91 18.11
C THR A 97 -1.79 -20.25 17.62
N PRO A 98 -1.10 -20.98 16.73
CA PRO A 98 -1.55 -22.32 16.41
C PRO A 98 -1.33 -23.21 17.63
N VAL A 99 -2.41 -23.85 18.08
CA VAL A 99 -2.37 -25.01 18.96
C VAL A 99 -1.64 -26.12 18.20
N ILE A 100 -0.38 -26.32 18.56
CA ILE A 100 0.42 -27.47 18.14
C ILE A 100 -0.10 -28.67 18.91
N ASN A 101 -0.84 -29.54 18.24
CA ASN A 101 -1.11 -30.89 18.73
C ASN A 101 0.24 -31.59 18.92
N GLN A 102 0.54 -31.92 20.18
CA GLN A 102 1.67 -32.75 20.55
C GLN A 102 1.46 -34.17 20.03
N ILE A 103 1.92 -34.44 18.81
CA ILE A 103 2.24 -35.79 18.37
C ILE A 103 3.69 -36.04 18.80
N ARG A 104 3.82 -36.85 19.84
CA ARG A 104 5.09 -37.36 20.37
C ARG A 104 5.67 -38.36 19.36
N LEU A 105 6.53 -37.91 18.45
CA LEU A 105 7.39 -38.77 17.64
C LEU A 105 8.80 -38.76 18.23
N GLN A 106 9.31 -39.95 18.50
CA GLN A 106 10.66 -40.21 19.01
C GLN A 106 11.74 -39.78 18.00
N PRO A 107 12.94 -39.40 18.45
CA PRO A 107 14.03 -39.01 17.56
C PRO A 107 14.63 -40.24 16.87
N ALA A 108 14.39 -40.37 15.57
CA ALA A 108 15.18 -41.23 14.70
C ALA A 108 16.44 -40.49 14.25
N ARG A 109 17.55 -41.22 14.31
CA ARG A 109 18.92 -40.76 14.14
C ARG A 109 19.19 -40.10 12.79
N GLU A 110 20.04 -39.09 12.89
CA GLU A 110 20.89 -38.47 11.88
C GLU A 110 21.24 -39.36 10.69
N SER A 111 20.91 -38.90 9.48
CA SER A 111 21.57 -39.29 8.23
C SER A 111 21.30 -38.23 7.15
N SER A 112 22.35 -37.45 6.86
CA SER A 112 22.76 -37.08 5.51
C SER A 112 21.92 -36.09 4.67
N GLN A 113 22.54 -34.91 4.52
CA GLN A 113 22.72 -34.18 3.26
C GLN A 113 21.49 -33.89 2.39
N TYR A 114 20.74 -32.85 2.74
CA TYR A 114 20.13 -31.98 1.73
C TYR A 114 20.49 -30.54 2.04
N LYS A 115 21.52 -30.05 1.35
CA LYS A 115 21.95 -28.65 1.33
C LYS A 115 20.86 -27.85 0.62
N LEU A 116 19.87 -27.38 1.39
CA LEU A 116 18.86 -26.44 0.93
C LEU A 116 19.56 -25.17 0.43
N LEU A 117 19.68 -25.06 -0.90
CA LEU A 117 20.00 -23.82 -1.58
C LEU A 117 18.86 -22.84 -1.29
N ARG A 118 19.02 -22.02 -0.24
CA ARG A 118 18.30 -20.75 -0.15
C ARG A 118 18.66 -19.97 -1.42
N PRO A 119 17.69 -19.58 -2.27
CA PRO A 119 17.99 -18.57 -3.26
C PRO A 119 18.37 -17.32 -2.46
N ASN A 120 19.53 -16.75 -2.80
CA ASN A 120 19.92 -15.41 -2.36
C ASN A 120 18.71 -14.50 -2.59
N ASN A 121 18.13 -14.01 -1.49
CA ASN A 121 17.27 -12.84 -1.52
C ASN A 121 18.17 -11.67 -1.90
N GLY A 122 18.48 -11.56 -3.19
CA GLY A 122 18.88 -10.32 -3.80
C GLY A 122 17.75 -9.36 -3.49
N ALA A 123 17.98 -8.49 -2.52
CA ALA A 123 17.12 -7.35 -2.26
C ALA A 123 16.96 -6.64 -3.59
N LEU A 124 15.79 -6.81 -4.22
CA LEU A 124 15.42 -6.00 -5.36
C LEU A 124 15.44 -4.56 -4.84
N PRO A 125 16.27 -3.67 -5.41
CA PRO A 125 16.30 -2.29 -5.00
C PRO A 125 14.88 -1.74 -5.13
N LEU A 126 14.36 -1.17 -4.06
CA LEU A 126 13.09 -0.45 -4.02
C LEU A 126 13.11 0.83 -4.91
N ASP A 127 14.09 0.96 -5.81
CA ASP A 127 14.33 2.11 -6.68
C ASP A 127 13.69 1.97 -8.07
N TYR A 128 13.24 0.78 -8.48
CA TYR A 128 12.64 0.60 -9.80
C TYR A 128 11.22 1.20 -9.94
N MET A 129 10.53 1.52 -8.85
CA MET A 129 9.28 2.30 -8.93
C MET A 129 9.49 3.82 -8.87
N ARG A 130 10.75 4.30 -8.80
CA ARG A 130 11.08 5.73 -8.91
C ARG A 130 11.39 6.18 -10.33
N GLN A 131 11.67 5.25 -11.25
CA GLN A 131 12.19 5.55 -12.59
C GLN A 131 11.13 5.55 -13.71
N SER A 132 9.88 5.17 -13.42
CA SER A 132 8.76 5.26 -14.37
C SER A 132 7.93 6.54 -14.22
N LEU A 133 8.37 7.49 -13.39
CA LEU A 133 7.90 8.86 -13.48
C LEU A 133 8.77 9.59 -14.51
N PRO A 134 8.16 10.27 -15.49
CA PRO A 134 8.93 11.02 -16.49
C PRO A 134 9.89 11.99 -15.77
N PRO A 135 11.09 12.24 -16.31
CA PRO A 135 11.96 13.28 -15.79
C PRO A 135 11.16 14.59 -15.74
N PRO A 136 11.38 15.46 -14.74
CA PRO A 136 10.76 16.78 -14.71
C PRO A 136 11.42 17.64 -15.79
N GLU A 137 11.13 17.35 -17.05
CA GLU A 137 11.35 18.29 -18.12
C GLU A 137 10.40 19.47 -17.90
N ALA A 138 11.03 20.58 -17.57
CA ALA A 138 10.64 21.94 -17.88
C ALA A 138 9.27 22.07 -18.59
N SER A 139 8.28 22.54 -17.83
CA SER A 139 7.23 23.49 -18.26
C SER A 139 5.91 23.19 -17.56
N TYR A 140 5.83 23.57 -16.29
CA TYR A 140 4.73 24.42 -15.88
C TYR A 140 5.38 25.61 -15.17
N GLY A 141 5.69 26.62 -15.98
CA GLY A 141 5.81 27.96 -15.44
C GLY A 141 4.57 28.21 -14.61
N ASN A 142 4.76 28.43 -13.31
CA ASN A 142 3.75 29.12 -12.52
C ASN A 142 3.60 30.49 -13.20
N PRO A 143 2.47 30.82 -13.85
CA PRO A 143 2.17 32.21 -14.04
C PRO A 143 1.95 32.73 -12.62
N ARG A 144 2.99 33.35 -12.04
CA ARG A 144 2.82 34.23 -10.89
C ARG A 144 1.80 35.25 -11.37
N ARG A 145 0.57 35.01 -10.92
CA ARG A 145 -0.60 35.83 -11.11
C ARG A 145 -0.24 37.25 -10.70
N ILE A 146 0.09 38.06 -11.70
CA ILE A 146 -0.02 39.50 -11.65
C ILE A 146 -1.53 39.75 -11.56
N HIS A 147 -2.05 40.00 -10.37
CA HIS A 147 -3.24 40.83 -10.13
C HIS A 147 -3.47 41.00 -8.63
N GLY A 148 -2.67 41.89 -8.06
CA GLY A 148 -3.12 42.91 -7.14
C GLY A 148 -2.33 44.15 -7.53
N GLN A 149 -2.85 45.00 -8.41
CA GLN A 149 -3.59 46.19 -8.00
C GLN A 149 -3.43 46.46 -6.49
N ARG A 150 -2.20 46.78 -6.08
CA ARG A 150 -1.99 47.74 -5.02
C ARG A 150 -2.53 49.05 -5.58
N LEU A 151 -3.76 49.33 -5.21
CA LEU A 151 -4.31 50.68 -5.20
C LEU A 151 -3.23 51.61 -4.64
N ASN A 152 -3.01 52.68 -5.39
CA ASN A 152 -2.29 53.86 -5.01
C ASN A 152 -2.90 54.41 -3.72
N ASN A 153 -2.46 53.91 -2.57
CA ASN A 153 -2.45 54.74 -1.38
C ASN A 153 -1.28 55.68 -1.58
N SER A 154 -1.59 56.80 -2.24
CA SER A 154 -1.14 58.13 -1.87
C SER A 154 -0.20 58.08 -0.67
N VAL A 155 1.09 57.91 -0.97
CA VAL A 155 2.12 58.54 -0.19
C VAL A 155 1.79 60.02 -0.36
N LEU A 156 1.04 60.56 0.59
CA LEU A 156 1.08 61.98 0.86
C LEU A 156 2.55 62.27 1.08
N ASP A 157 3.13 62.81 0.03
CA ASP A 157 4.36 63.57 -0.02
C ASP A 157 4.16 64.69 1.02
N MET A 158 4.43 64.34 2.27
CA MET A 158 4.64 65.28 3.35
C MET A 158 5.94 65.96 2.98
N HIS A 159 5.80 67.03 2.20
CA HIS A 159 6.81 68.02 1.94
C HIS A 159 7.78 68.10 3.11
N HIS A 160 9.05 67.91 2.77
CA HIS A 160 10.18 68.58 3.39
C HIS A 160 9.76 70.00 3.80
N LEU A 161 9.28 70.17 5.03
CA LEU A 161 9.46 71.41 5.75
C LEU A 161 10.89 71.34 6.25
N GLU A 162 11.78 71.92 5.46
CA GLU A 162 13.08 72.39 5.91
C GLU A 162 12.88 73.14 7.23
N TYR A 163 13.22 72.45 8.31
CA TYR A 163 13.23 73.03 9.64
C TYR A 163 14.45 73.94 9.70
N HIS A 164 14.24 75.22 9.37
CA HIS A 164 15.24 76.27 9.50
C HIS A 164 15.82 76.28 10.93
N PRO A 165 17.15 76.14 11.10
CA PRO A 165 17.79 76.15 12.40
C PRO A 165 18.22 77.57 12.79
N GLU A 166 17.34 78.57 12.72
CA GLU A 166 17.71 79.96 13.04
C GLU A 166 16.58 80.73 13.72
N TYR A 167 16.20 80.34 14.94
CA TYR A 167 15.69 81.29 15.94
C TYR A 167 15.90 80.70 17.33
N ARG A 168 17.17 80.61 17.73
CA ARG A 168 17.56 80.39 19.13
C ARG A 168 17.56 81.74 19.85
N VAL A 169 16.38 82.35 19.99
CA VAL A 169 16.23 83.52 20.85
C VAL A 169 16.25 83.02 22.29
N SER A 170 17.27 83.47 23.01
CA SER A 170 17.46 83.26 24.44
C SER A 170 16.29 83.90 25.21
N ALA A 171 15.24 83.13 25.46
CA ALA A 171 14.19 83.47 26.42
C ALA A 171 14.39 82.72 27.74
N ARG A 172 15.66 82.50 28.15
CA ARG A 172 15.99 81.80 29.40
C ARG A 172 16.27 82.72 30.60
N ASP A 173 16.33 84.04 30.39
CA ASP A 173 16.76 84.98 31.44
C ASP A 173 15.71 86.02 31.90
N SER A 174 14.47 85.99 31.41
CA SER A 174 13.44 87.00 31.77
C SER A 174 12.19 86.44 32.48
N LEU A 175 12.31 85.29 33.15
CA LEU A 175 11.25 84.75 34.01
C LEU A 175 11.71 84.39 35.43
N ASN A 176 12.98 84.62 35.78
CA ASN A 176 13.50 84.32 37.12
C ASN A 176 13.23 85.42 38.18
N ASN A 177 12.61 86.55 37.82
CA ASN A 177 12.36 87.66 38.76
C ASN A 177 10.89 87.91 39.16
N HIS A 178 9.94 87.06 38.73
CA HIS A 178 8.56 87.10 39.24
C HIS A 178 8.12 85.87 40.02
N ALA A 179 8.94 84.81 40.06
CA ALA A 179 8.68 83.63 40.88
C ALA A 179 8.85 83.88 42.40
N ALA A 180 9.54 84.96 42.80
CA ALA A 180 9.89 85.22 44.19
C ALA A 180 8.82 85.97 45.02
N ARG A 181 7.66 86.36 44.45
CA ARG A 181 6.63 87.15 45.18
C ARG A 181 5.29 86.45 45.42
N TYR A 182 5.14 85.18 45.02
CA TYR A 182 3.93 84.38 45.28
C TYR A 182 4.20 83.17 46.20
N SER A 183 5.25 83.24 47.04
CA SER A 183 5.73 82.13 47.89
C SER A 183 4.96 81.92 49.21
N ALA A 184 3.71 82.39 49.33
CA ALA A 184 2.97 82.24 50.59
C ALA A 184 1.44 82.15 50.39
N GLN A 185 0.98 81.39 49.40
CA GLN A 185 -0.45 81.07 49.25
C GLN A 185 -0.63 79.54 49.40
N PRO A 186 -1.09 79.05 50.57
CA PRO A 186 -1.20 77.62 50.87
C PRO A 186 -2.01 76.79 49.85
N TRP A 187 -2.92 77.42 49.10
CA TRP A 187 -3.71 76.73 48.08
C TRP A 187 -2.90 76.36 46.82
N LEU A 188 -1.85 77.13 46.46
CA LEU A 188 -0.97 76.80 45.33
C LEU A 188 -0.15 75.54 45.62
N GLN A 189 0.32 75.40 46.86
CA GLN A 189 1.03 74.19 47.30
C GLN A 189 0.13 72.96 47.29
N ASN A 190 -1.14 73.11 47.70
CA ASN A 190 -2.14 72.04 47.62
C ASN A 190 -2.49 71.67 46.17
N ALA A 191 -2.61 72.66 45.27
CA ALA A 191 -2.88 72.41 43.85
C ALA A 191 -1.71 71.69 43.15
N LEU A 192 -0.46 72.07 43.44
CA LEU A 192 0.73 71.38 42.94
C LEU A 192 0.82 69.95 43.47
N LEU A 193 0.56 69.74 44.77
CA LEU A 193 0.53 68.40 45.35
C LEU A 193 -0.55 67.52 44.73
N GLN A 194 -1.75 68.06 44.48
CA GLN A 194 -2.83 67.35 43.78
C GLN A 194 -2.45 67.01 42.33
N GLN A 195 -1.77 67.93 41.64
CA GLN A 195 -1.29 67.72 40.28
C GLN A 195 -0.23 66.59 40.24
N GLU A 196 0.72 66.58 41.17
CA GLU A 196 1.73 65.53 41.31
C GLU A 196 1.10 64.17 41.65
N GLN A 197 0.10 64.14 42.53
CA GLN A 197 -0.63 62.91 42.83
C GLN A 197 -1.39 62.37 41.61
N HIS A 198 -2.01 63.25 40.83
CA HIS A 198 -2.72 62.86 39.61
C HIS A 198 -1.76 62.36 38.52
N THR A 199 -0.62 63.01 38.32
CA THR A 199 0.39 62.55 37.34
C THR A 199 0.98 61.20 37.74
N LEU A 200 1.28 60.99 39.03
CA LEU A 200 1.75 59.70 39.55
C LEU A 200 0.71 58.59 39.34
N MET A 201 -0.57 58.88 39.60
CA MET A 201 -1.66 57.94 39.34
C MET A 201 -1.74 57.55 37.87
N MET A 202 -1.67 58.51 36.95
CA MET A 202 -1.70 58.26 35.50
C MET A 202 -0.48 57.48 35.02
N GLU A 203 0.71 57.77 35.57
CA GLU A 203 1.93 57.03 35.26
C GLU A 203 1.83 55.57 35.75
N ASN A 204 1.29 55.36 36.94
CA ASN A 204 1.04 54.02 37.47
C ASN A 204 0.01 53.24 36.63
N GLN A 205 -1.06 53.90 36.18
CA GLN A 205 -2.01 53.28 35.24
C GLN A 205 -1.34 52.90 33.91
N LYS A 206 -0.50 53.78 33.36
CA LYS A 206 0.27 53.51 32.14
C LYS A 206 1.20 52.30 32.32
N LYS A 207 1.94 52.24 33.44
CA LYS A 207 2.81 51.10 33.78
C LYS A 207 2.02 49.79 33.89
N ARG A 208 0.85 49.80 34.54
CA ARG A 208 -0.03 48.63 34.62
C ARG A 208 -0.49 48.16 33.24
N LEU A 209 -0.96 49.07 32.40
CA LEU A 209 -1.38 48.75 31.02
C LEU A 209 -0.23 48.21 30.18
N GLU A 210 0.97 48.75 30.33
CA GLU A 210 2.15 48.25 29.64
C GLU A 210 2.51 46.83 30.11
N GLU A 211 2.47 46.59 31.41
CA GLU A 211 2.73 45.26 31.98
C GLU A 211 1.69 44.23 31.51
N GLU A 212 0.41 44.59 31.49
CA GLU A 212 -0.64 43.73 30.92
C GLU A 212 -0.38 43.40 29.45
N ARG A 213 0.07 44.38 28.65
CA ARG A 213 0.43 44.15 27.24
C ARG A 213 1.60 43.18 27.12
N ARG A 214 2.62 43.31 27.99
CA ARG A 214 3.77 42.39 28.04
C ARG A 214 3.32 40.97 28.40
N ILE A 215 2.52 40.81 29.44
CA ILE A 215 1.97 39.50 29.84
C ILE A 215 1.15 38.88 28.70
N ARG A 216 0.26 39.65 28.07
CA ARG A 216 -0.52 39.17 26.90
C ARG A 216 0.39 38.75 25.74
N ALA A 217 1.43 39.53 25.44
CA ALA A 217 2.38 39.19 24.39
C ALA A 217 3.13 37.89 24.69
N ILE A 218 3.58 37.69 25.93
CA ILE A 218 4.23 36.45 26.38
C ILE A 218 3.27 35.27 26.25
N HIS A 219 2.01 35.41 26.71
CA HIS A 219 1.01 34.35 26.59
C HIS A 219 0.72 33.99 25.12
N LEU A 220 0.56 34.99 24.25
CA LEU A 220 0.36 34.76 22.82
C LEU A 220 1.57 34.06 22.18
N PHE A 221 2.79 34.44 22.58
CA PHE A 221 4.01 33.77 22.12
C PHE A 221 4.03 32.29 22.53
N ILE A 222 3.71 31.98 23.79
CA ILE A 222 3.64 30.60 24.30
C ILE A 222 2.59 29.79 23.54
N LEU A 223 1.38 30.33 23.35
CA LEU A 223 0.30 29.68 22.60
C LEU A 223 0.67 29.42 21.13
N ASN A 224 1.30 30.40 20.47
CA ASN A 224 1.78 30.24 19.10
C ASN A 224 2.88 29.17 19.00
N ARG A 225 3.80 29.11 19.96
CA ARG A 225 4.85 28.08 20.01
C ARG A 225 4.28 26.69 20.25
N ALA A 226 3.30 26.56 21.15
CA ALA A 226 2.61 25.29 21.41
C ALA A 226 1.86 24.82 20.15
N THR A 227 1.11 25.71 19.52
CA THR A 227 0.36 25.42 18.29
C THR A 227 1.28 24.93 17.16
N LYS A 228 2.43 25.59 16.93
CA LYS A 228 3.42 25.17 15.93
C LYS A 228 4.01 23.79 16.26
N THR A 229 4.26 23.50 17.53
CA THR A 229 4.76 22.19 17.98
C THR A 229 3.75 21.07 17.71
N ILE A 230 2.48 21.29 18.08
CA ILE A 230 1.39 20.34 17.83
C ILE A 230 1.22 20.10 16.33
N GLN A 231 1.22 21.16 15.51
CA GLN A 231 1.14 21.04 14.05
C GLN A 231 2.33 20.27 13.46
N ARG A 232 3.54 20.43 14.01
CA ARG A 232 4.70 19.64 13.59
C ARG A 232 4.54 18.16 13.95
N GLN A 233 4.12 17.85 15.18
CA GLN A 233 3.87 16.48 15.61
C GLN A 233 2.77 15.81 14.80
N TRP A 234 1.68 16.54 14.50
CA TRP A 234 0.61 16.06 13.63
C TRP A 234 1.12 15.72 12.23
N ARG A 235 1.90 16.61 11.61
CA ARG A 235 2.51 16.34 10.29
C ARG A 235 3.41 15.09 10.32
N LEU A 236 4.23 14.94 11.36
CA LEU A 236 5.08 13.75 11.53
C LEU A 236 4.24 12.47 11.71
N TYR A 237 3.18 12.53 12.52
CA TYR A 237 2.25 11.42 12.72
C TYR A 237 1.54 11.01 11.42
N CYS A 238 0.99 11.98 10.68
CA CYS A 238 0.39 11.75 9.37
C CYS A 238 1.41 11.16 8.39
N GLY A 239 2.65 11.67 8.38
CA GLY A 239 3.74 11.13 7.57
C GLY A 239 4.01 9.66 7.88
N ARG A 240 4.18 9.31 9.17
CA ARG A 240 4.37 7.90 9.60
C ARG A 240 3.20 7.01 9.22
N ARG A 241 1.95 7.49 9.33
CA ARG A 241 0.77 6.73 8.91
C ARG A 241 0.73 6.49 7.41
N ARG A 242 1.11 7.47 6.59
CA ARG A 242 1.19 7.30 5.13
C ARG A 242 2.24 6.26 4.75
N VAL A 243 3.40 6.29 5.38
CA VAL A 243 4.46 5.28 5.15
C VAL A 243 3.95 3.88 5.52
N LYS A 244 3.37 3.70 6.71
CA LYS A 244 2.79 2.42 7.11
C LYS A 244 1.69 1.94 6.17
N ALA A 245 0.82 2.84 5.71
CA ALA A 245 -0.21 2.50 4.75
C ALA A 245 0.40 2.05 3.42
N ALA A 246 1.42 2.74 2.92
CA ALA A 246 2.14 2.35 1.70
C ALA A 246 2.80 0.96 1.86
N GLU A 247 3.48 0.70 2.97
CA GLU A 247 4.05 -0.62 3.29
C GLU A 247 2.99 -1.72 3.28
N THR A 248 1.83 -1.49 3.91
CA THR A 248 0.73 -2.47 3.90
C THR A 248 0.18 -2.75 2.51
N ILE A 249 0.10 -1.74 1.65
CA ILE A 249 -0.37 -1.88 0.27
C ILE A 249 0.66 -2.67 -0.56
N VAL A 250 1.95 -2.35 -0.43
CA VAL A 250 3.02 -3.06 -1.13
C VAL A 250 3.05 -4.54 -0.73
N ASN A 251 2.98 -4.83 0.57
CA ASN A 251 2.93 -6.21 1.07
C ASN A 251 1.70 -6.97 0.55
N PHE A 252 0.54 -6.29 0.48
CA PHE A 252 -0.66 -6.87 -0.11
C PHE A 252 -0.43 -7.22 -1.60
N ILE A 253 0.14 -6.31 -2.40
CA ILE A 253 0.42 -6.56 -3.83
C ILE A 253 1.35 -7.76 -4.01
N ILE A 254 2.43 -7.84 -3.22
CA ILE A 254 3.37 -8.97 -3.26
C ILE A 254 2.64 -10.28 -2.95
N SER A 255 1.84 -10.32 -1.87
CA SER A 255 1.10 -11.53 -1.49
C SER A 255 0.08 -11.97 -2.56
N GLN A 256 -0.58 -11.02 -3.25
CA GLN A 256 -1.50 -11.34 -4.33
C GLN A 256 -0.77 -11.97 -5.53
N ARG A 257 0.42 -11.47 -5.86
CA ARG A 257 1.26 -12.04 -6.92
C ARG A 257 1.69 -13.48 -6.59
N GLU A 258 2.11 -13.71 -5.35
CA GLU A 258 2.49 -15.05 -4.87
C GLU A 258 1.30 -16.03 -4.90
N ILE A 259 0.12 -15.61 -4.44
CA ILE A 259 -1.10 -16.41 -4.50
C ILE A 259 -1.44 -16.76 -5.96
N HIS A 260 -1.31 -15.81 -6.88
CA HIS A 260 -1.56 -16.06 -8.30
C HIS A 260 -0.57 -17.07 -8.89
N GLN A 261 0.72 -16.93 -8.58
CA GLN A 261 1.75 -17.89 -8.99
C GLN A 261 1.47 -19.29 -8.43
N ALA A 262 1.13 -19.40 -7.14
CA ALA A 262 0.79 -20.67 -6.51
C ALA A 262 -0.44 -21.34 -7.17
N ARG A 263 -1.46 -20.56 -7.55
CA ARG A 263 -2.64 -21.06 -8.29
C ARG A 263 -2.26 -21.61 -9.66
N LYS A 264 -1.40 -20.90 -10.41
CA LYS A 264 -0.90 -21.38 -11.70
C LYS A 264 -0.11 -22.68 -11.52
N ILE A 265 0.81 -22.74 -10.54
CA ILE A 265 1.61 -23.95 -10.25
C ILE A 265 0.68 -25.14 -9.95
N LYS A 266 -0.31 -24.92 -9.09
CA LYS A 266 -1.31 -25.94 -8.76
C LYS A 266 -2.10 -26.42 -9.98
N SER A 267 -2.42 -25.52 -10.92
CA SER A 267 -3.10 -25.88 -12.17
C SER A 267 -2.22 -26.75 -13.06
N SER A 268 -0.96 -26.36 -13.27
CA SER A 268 0.00 -27.13 -14.07
C SER A 268 0.23 -28.53 -13.48
N LEU A 269 0.38 -28.63 -12.16
CA LEU A 269 0.53 -29.93 -11.49
C LEU A 269 -0.71 -30.82 -11.62
N ARG A 270 -1.91 -30.24 -11.60
CA ARG A 270 -3.15 -31.00 -11.87
C ARG A 270 -3.18 -31.52 -13.31
N GLN A 271 -2.86 -30.67 -14.29
CA GLN A 271 -2.78 -31.08 -15.69
C GLN A 271 -1.78 -32.24 -15.90
N LEU A 272 -0.56 -32.12 -15.35
CA LEU A 272 0.45 -33.18 -15.43
C LEU A 272 -0.02 -34.47 -14.74
N ARG A 273 -0.73 -34.38 -13.61
CA ARG A 273 -1.32 -35.55 -12.96
C ARG A 273 -2.38 -36.21 -13.84
N ASP A 274 -3.23 -35.44 -14.50
CA ASP A 274 -4.27 -35.96 -15.38
C ASP A 274 -3.65 -36.62 -16.62
N TYR A 275 -2.57 -36.04 -17.17
CA TYR A 275 -1.76 -36.68 -18.22
C TYR A 275 -1.12 -37.98 -17.74
N GLY A 276 -0.62 -38.01 -16.50
CA GLY A 276 -0.10 -39.24 -15.89
C GLY A 276 -1.12 -40.38 -15.88
N LYS A 277 -2.36 -40.09 -15.50
CA LYS A 277 -3.45 -41.08 -15.53
C LYS A 277 -3.84 -41.49 -16.95
N GLU A 278 -3.81 -40.56 -17.90
CA GLU A 278 -4.11 -40.85 -19.31
C GLU A 278 -3.05 -41.79 -19.92
N VAL A 279 -1.77 -41.55 -19.61
CA VAL A 279 -0.65 -42.43 -19.99
C VAL A 279 -0.79 -43.82 -19.37
N GLU A 280 -1.16 -43.90 -18.09
CA GLU A 280 -1.44 -45.20 -17.42
C GLU A 280 -2.62 -45.93 -18.06
N LYS A 281 -3.69 -45.21 -18.41
CA LYS A 281 -4.83 -45.81 -19.11
C LYS A 281 -4.45 -46.35 -20.49
N ILE A 282 -3.62 -45.63 -21.27
CA ILE A 282 -3.12 -46.11 -22.56
C ILE A 282 -2.30 -47.40 -22.35
N HIS A 283 -1.41 -47.39 -21.36
CA HIS A 283 -0.62 -48.57 -21.01
C HIS A 283 -1.49 -49.78 -20.65
N ASP A 284 -2.44 -49.60 -19.73
CA ASP A 284 -3.23 -50.73 -19.22
C ASP A 284 -4.24 -51.27 -20.24
N SER A 285 -4.71 -50.43 -21.16
CA SER A 285 -5.77 -50.81 -22.11
C SER A 285 -5.29 -51.18 -23.51
N GLN A 286 -4.26 -50.51 -24.04
CA GLN A 286 -3.84 -50.66 -25.44
C GLN A 286 -2.59 -51.52 -25.58
N ILE A 287 -1.56 -51.32 -24.73
CA ILE A 287 -0.26 -51.97 -24.91
C ILE A 287 -0.35 -53.52 -24.88
N PRO A 288 -1.08 -54.17 -23.95
CA PRO A 288 -1.25 -55.62 -24.00
C PRO A 288 -1.87 -56.10 -25.31
N ARG A 289 -2.87 -55.39 -25.83
CA ARG A 289 -3.55 -55.73 -27.10
C ARG A 289 -2.62 -55.59 -28.29
N VAL A 290 -1.71 -54.61 -28.27
CA VAL A 290 -0.71 -54.45 -29.31
C VAL A 290 0.20 -55.69 -29.36
N PHE A 291 0.63 -56.20 -28.21
CA PHE A 291 1.53 -57.36 -28.16
C PHE A 291 0.84 -58.70 -28.48
N GLU A 292 -0.48 -58.78 -28.32
CA GLU A 292 -1.28 -59.96 -28.71
C GLU A 292 -1.47 -60.11 -30.24
N HIS A 293 -1.24 -59.05 -31.02
CA HIS A 293 -1.51 -59.02 -32.45
C HIS A 293 -0.22 -58.84 -33.27
N PRO A 294 0.27 -59.91 -33.94
CA PRO A 294 1.46 -59.83 -34.78
C PRO A 294 1.34 -58.77 -35.88
N LEU A 295 2.41 -57.99 -36.07
CA LEU A 295 2.46 -56.97 -37.11
C LEU A 295 2.61 -57.62 -38.50
N LYS A 296 1.93 -57.05 -39.50
CA LYS A 296 2.19 -57.39 -40.90
C LYS A 296 3.06 -56.32 -41.54
N PHE A 297 4.06 -56.76 -42.30
CA PHE A 297 5.01 -55.90 -43.00
C PHE A 297 4.88 -56.08 -44.51
N ASP A 298 5.00 -54.99 -45.27
CA ASP A 298 5.01 -55.02 -46.72
C ASP A 298 6.46 -54.90 -47.24
N CYS A 299 6.96 -55.93 -47.94
CA CYS A 299 8.31 -55.92 -48.53
C CYS A 299 8.44 -55.02 -49.77
N SER A 300 7.34 -54.51 -50.33
CA SER A 300 7.31 -53.82 -51.62
C SER A 300 7.91 -52.42 -51.58
N ALA A 301 8.00 -51.78 -50.41
CA ALA A 301 8.29 -50.36 -50.29
C ALA A 301 9.77 -49.96 -50.11
N GLY A 302 10.72 -50.90 -50.05
CA GLY A 302 12.17 -50.60 -49.92
C GLY A 302 12.61 -49.96 -48.59
N SER A 303 11.70 -49.34 -47.82
CA SER A 303 11.95 -48.91 -46.45
C SER A 303 11.71 -50.07 -45.49
N ALA A 304 12.78 -50.81 -45.21
CA ALA A 304 12.81 -52.08 -44.47
C ALA A 304 12.31 -52.04 -43.00
N GLN A 305 11.48 -51.08 -42.58
CA GLN A 305 10.96 -51.06 -41.21
C GLN A 305 9.70 -50.21 -41.01
N GLN A 306 9.06 -49.72 -42.07
CA GLN A 306 7.81 -49.00 -41.91
C GLN A 306 6.65 -49.97 -41.76
N VAL A 307 5.83 -49.77 -40.71
CA VAL A 307 4.60 -50.54 -40.49
C VAL A 307 3.52 -49.93 -41.36
N PRO A 308 2.98 -50.64 -42.36
CA PRO A 308 1.97 -50.08 -43.25
C PRO A 308 0.66 -49.81 -42.49
N PRO A 309 -0.12 -48.78 -42.88
CA PRO A 309 -1.38 -48.40 -42.23
C PRO A 309 -2.55 -49.32 -42.63
N ILE A 310 -2.37 -50.63 -42.47
CA ILE A 310 -3.40 -51.65 -42.68
C ILE A 310 -4.25 -51.85 -41.42
N LYS A 311 -5.45 -52.42 -41.57
CA LYS A 311 -6.43 -52.59 -40.47
C LYS A 311 -5.85 -53.36 -39.27
N GLU A 312 -5.03 -54.36 -39.52
CA GLU A 312 -4.41 -55.20 -38.51
C GLU A 312 -3.37 -54.45 -37.67
N ASN A 313 -2.67 -53.49 -38.27
CA ASN A 313 -1.65 -52.68 -37.58
C ASN A 313 -2.22 -51.41 -36.93
N GLN A 314 -3.52 -51.12 -37.09
CA GLN A 314 -4.14 -49.89 -36.57
C GLN A 314 -4.01 -49.76 -35.05
N ILE A 315 -4.06 -50.87 -34.31
CA ILE A 315 -3.94 -50.84 -32.84
C ILE A 315 -2.53 -50.38 -32.43
N PHE A 316 -1.49 -50.88 -33.12
CA PHE A 316 -0.10 -50.45 -32.90
C PHE A 316 0.07 -48.96 -33.22
N LEU A 317 -0.31 -48.56 -34.44
CA LEU A 317 -0.14 -47.17 -34.91
C LEU A 317 -0.94 -46.17 -34.05
N GLY A 318 -2.15 -46.54 -33.64
CA GLY A 318 -2.97 -45.72 -32.76
C GLY A 318 -2.38 -45.57 -31.36
N CYS A 319 -1.75 -46.62 -30.82
CA CYS A 319 -1.06 -46.56 -29.54
C CYS A 319 0.20 -45.68 -29.61
N GLU A 320 1.00 -45.83 -30.67
CA GLU A 320 2.18 -45.01 -30.94
C GLU A 320 1.81 -43.53 -31.08
N GLU A 321 0.82 -43.22 -31.92
CA GLU A 321 0.31 -41.86 -32.12
C GLU A 321 -0.23 -41.25 -30.81
N ALA A 322 -0.96 -42.03 -30.01
CA ALA A 322 -1.49 -41.57 -28.73
C ALA A 322 -0.35 -41.20 -27.75
N LEU A 323 0.71 -42.01 -27.67
CA LEU A 323 1.87 -41.74 -26.82
C LEU A 323 2.65 -40.51 -27.32
N LEU A 324 2.86 -40.36 -28.63
CA LEU A 324 3.51 -39.19 -29.22
C LEU A 324 2.71 -37.90 -28.95
N LYS A 325 1.37 -37.97 -29.07
CA LYS A 325 0.49 -36.85 -28.72
C LYS A 325 0.58 -36.48 -27.24
N MET A 326 0.77 -37.46 -26.36
CA MET A 326 1.02 -37.20 -24.95
C MET A 326 2.33 -36.45 -24.72
N LEU A 327 3.43 -36.81 -25.40
CA LEU A 327 4.69 -36.05 -25.30
C LEU A 327 4.50 -34.57 -25.66
N VAL A 328 3.83 -34.28 -26.79
CA VAL A 328 3.55 -32.89 -27.20
C VAL A 328 2.73 -32.13 -26.14
N ARG A 329 1.72 -32.79 -25.56
CA ARG A 329 0.89 -32.18 -24.50
C ARG A 329 1.68 -31.93 -23.22
N ILE A 330 2.58 -32.82 -22.86
CA ILE A 330 3.44 -32.70 -21.67
C ILE A 330 4.46 -31.56 -21.86
N ASP A 331 5.05 -31.44 -23.05
CA ASP A 331 6.00 -30.38 -23.38
C ASP A 331 5.35 -29.00 -23.41
N GLY A 332 4.08 -28.92 -23.79
CA GLY A 332 3.28 -27.69 -23.75
C GLY A 332 3.00 -27.15 -22.33
N VAL A 333 3.31 -27.90 -21.26
CA VAL A 333 3.10 -27.41 -19.89
C VAL A 333 4.23 -26.48 -19.45
N GLU A 334 3.88 -25.21 -19.23
CA GLU A 334 4.80 -24.20 -18.71
C GLU A 334 5.30 -24.53 -17.30
N SER A 335 6.62 -24.46 -17.10
CA SER A 335 7.25 -24.75 -15.81
C SER A 335 7.27 -23.57 -14.83
N MET A 336 7.15 -22.32 -15.32
CA MET A 336 7.23 -21.09 -14.52
C MET A 336 8.39 -21.07 -13.49
N ASP A 337 9.56 -21.56 -13.89
CA ASP A 337 10.74 -21.73 -13.02
C ASP A 337 10.53 -22.57 -11.74
N CYS A 338 9.42 -23.30 -11.65
CA CYS A 338 9.16 -24.21 -10.54
C CYS A 338 9.86 -25.56 -10.78
N MET A 339 10.83 -25.88 -9.94
CA MET A 339 11.59 -27.14 -10.02
C MET A 339 10.70 -28.38 -9.94
N ILE A 340 9.68 -28.36 -9.08
CA ILE A 340 8.73 -29.48 -8.91
C ILE A 340 8.00 -29.78 -10.23
N ILE A 341 7.54 -28.75 -10.95
CA ILE A 341 6.87 -28.93 -12.24
C ILE A 341 7.84 -29.54 -13.26
N ARG A 342 9.10 -29.06 -13.30
CA ARG A 342 10.13 -29.58 -14.21
C ARG A 342 10.42 -31.05 -13.96
N GLU A 343 10.54 -31.45 -12.69
CA GLU A 343 10.80 -32.83 -12.29
C GLU A 343 9.64 -33.76 -12.66
N VAL A 344 8.40 -33.36 -12.35
CA VAL A 344 7.20 -34.14 -12.70
C VAL A 344 7.04 -34.26 -14.22
N ARG A 345 7.31 -33.18 -14.96
CA ARG A 345 7.29 -33.21 -16.43
C ARG A 345 8.34 -34.19 -16.96
N LYS A 346 9.58 -34.09 -16.47
CA LYS A 346 10.69 -34.98 -16.87
C LYS A 346 10.38 -36.44 -16.59
N SER A 347 9.86 -36.78 -15.41
CA SER A 347 9.54 -38.17 -15.08
C SER A 347 8.41 -38.71 -15.96
N LEU A 348 7.43 -37.88 -16.31
CA LEU A 348 6.35 -38.28 -17.20
C LEU A 348 6.83 -38.47 -18.65
N VAL A 349 7.70 -37.59 -19.16
CA VAL A 349 8.36 -37.77 -20.48
C VAL A 349 9.14 -39.08 -20.51
N GLN A 350 9.96 -39.35 -19.50
CA GLN A 350 10.72 -40.61 -19.39
C GLN A 350 9.81 -41.83 -19.37
N LYS A 351 8.67 -41.75 -18.67
CA LYS A 351 7.68 -42.83 -18.64
C LYS A 351 7.08 -43.08 -20.03
N VAL A 352 6.69 -42.04 -20.75
CA VAL A 352 6.13 -42.17 -22.11
C VAL A 352 7.18 -42.70 -23.09
N GLN A 353 8.43 -42.19 -23.02
CA GLN A 353 9.56 -42.70 -23.82
C GLN A 353 9.79 -44.19 -23.57
N SER A 354 9.77 -44.64 -22.31
CA SER A 354 9.93 -46.06 -21.99
C SER A 354 8.84 -46.96 -22.59
N PHE A 355 7.65 -46.42 -22.88
CA PHE A 355 6.59 -47.17 -23.56
C PHE A 355 6.78 -47.18 -25.07
N LEU A 356 7.23 -46.07 -25.66
CA LEU A 356 7.62 -46.01 -27.07
C LEU A 356 8.78 -46.96 -27.35
N ASP A 357 9.82 -46.98 -26.51
CA ASP A 357 10.96 -47.90 -26.65
C ASP A 357 10.51 -49.38 -26.64
N LYS A 358 9.50 -49.72 -25.83
CA LYS A 358 8.91 -51.07 -25.82
C LYS A 358 8.17 -51.40 -27.12
N LEU A 359 7.45 -50.45 -27.69
CA LEU A 359 6.77 -50.61 -28.98
C LEU A 359 7.79 -50.75 -30.11
N ASP A 360 8.85 -49.95 -30.10
CA ASP A 360 9.94 -50.04 -31.08
C ASP A 360 10.66 -51.38 -31.00
N ASN A 361 11.00 -51.84 -29.79
CA ASN A 361 11.60 -53.16 -29.58
C ASN A 361 10.69 -54.30 -30.10
N TYR A 362 9.39 -54.23 -29.81
CA TYR A 362 8.42 -55.22 -30.32
C TYR A 362 8.38 -55.23 -31.85
N LYS A 363 8.37 -54.04 -32.47
CA LYS A 363 8.40 -53.88 -33.92
C LYS A 363 9.68 -54.46 -34.54
N VAL A 364 10.85 -54.25 -33.92
CA VAL A 364 12.13 -54.83 -34.36
C VAL A 364 12.07 -56.36 -34.33
N ILE A 365 11.64 -56.95 -33.20
CA ILE A 365 11.53 -58.41 -33.04
C ILE A 365 10.57 -59.01 -34.08
N GLN A 366 9.39 -58.41 -34.25
CA GLN A 366 8.41 -58.89 -35.24
C GLN A 366 8.92 -58.79 -36.68
N TYR A 367 9.71 -57.75 -36.99
CA TYR A 367 10.31 -57.59 -38.31
C TYR A 367 11.39 -58.65 -38.58
N GLU A 368 12.24 -58.95 -37.59
CA GLU A 368 13.24 -60.02 -37.69
C GLU A 368 12.59 -61.40 -37.89
N GLU A 369 11.54 -61.71 -37.13
CA GLU A 369 10.76 -62.95 -37.29
C GLU A 369 10.14 -63.05 -38.70
N TYR A 370 9.64 -61.94 -39.22
CA TYR A 370 9.09 -61.86 -40.57
C TYR A 370 10.15 -62.14 -41.64
N LEU A 371 11.34 -61.53 -41.53
CA LEU A 371 12.46 -61.79 -42.45
C LEU A 371 12.90 -63.27 -42.43
N GLN A 372 13.00 -63.87 -41.25
CA GLN A 372 13.34 -65.29 -41.11
C GLN A 372 12.31 -66.21 -41.79
N LYS A 373 11.01 -65.87 -41.72
CA LYS A 373 9.95 -66.62 -42.42
C LYS A 373 10.07 -66.50 -43.94
N GLN A 374 10.39 -65.31 -44.46
CA GLN A 374 10.59 -65.09 -45.90
C GLN A 374 11.78 -65.88 -46.43
N ILE A 375 12.91 -65.89 -45.71
CA ILE A 375 14.11 -66.66 -46.09
C ILE A 375 13.79 -68.16 -46.19
N LYS A 376 13.04 -68.70 -45.22
CA LYS A 376 12.61 -70.12 -45.22
C LYS A 376 11.60 -70.49 -46.31
N GLN A 377 10.93 -69.52 -46.92
CA GLN A 377 10.01 -69.77 -48.04
C GLN A 377 10.71 -69.77 -49.40
N VAL A 378 11.85 -69.09 -49.50
CA VAL A 378 12.66 -69.01 -50.73
C VAL A 378 13.69 -70.16 -50.81
N ALA A 379 14.23 -70.58 -49.66
CA ALA A 379 15.10 -71.74 -49.53
C ALA A 379 14.30 -73.04 -49.54
#